data_AF-A0A916DPQ8-F1
#
_entry.id   AF-A0A916DPQ8-F1
#
_cell.length_a   1.000
_cell.length_b   1.000
_cell.length_c   1.000
_cell.angle_alpha   90.00
_cell.angle_beta   90.00
_cell.angle_gamma   90.00
#
_symmetry.space_group_name_H-M   'P 1'
#
loop_
_entity.id
_entity.type
_entity.pdbx_description
1 polymer ?
#
loop_
_entity_poly.entity_id
_entity_poly.type
_entity_poly.pdbx_seq_one_letter_code
_entity_poly.pdbx_strand_id
1 'polypeptide(L)'
;MDLNDFGWEHKPPEYETGDYWFDGKFLVSQGVQDALSGAEIFFIYAHIINLVQQHQGIDYVQVFEQKEKGYKLFFLDQVTRESLQIGEQPPEHNYCTLLFAEEY
;
A
#
# COMPACT_ATOMS: atom_id res chain seq x y z
N MET A 1 -8.67 -6.41 16.43
CA MET A 1 -7.42 -5.72 16.11
C MET A 1 -7.56 -5.24 14.69
N ASP A 2 -7.59 -3.93 14.50
CA ASP A 2 -7.65 -3.26 13.21
C ASP A 2 -6.52 -2.22 13.09
N LEU A 3 -6.52 -1.48 11.99
CA LEU A 3 -5.48 -0.50 11.69
C LEU A 3 -5.44 0.66 12.71
N ASN A 4 -6.61 1.04 13.26
CA ASN A 4 -6.74 2.12 14.24
C ASN A 4 -6.25 1.69 15.63
N ASP A 5 -6.32 0.41 15.96
CA ASP A 5 -5.77 -0.13 17.22
C ASP A 5 -4.26 0.08 17.34
N PHE A 6 -3.56 0.29 16.22
CA PHE A 6 -2.14 0.64 16.16
C PHE A 6 -1.87 2.15 16.01
N GLY A 7 -2.92 2.97 16.00
CA GLY A 7 -2.83 4.42 15.84
C GLY A 7 -2.52 4.89 14.42
N TRP A 8 -2.68 4.01 13.42
CA TRP A 8 -2.57 4.37 12.01
C TRP A 8 -3.89 4.93 11.48
N GLU A 9 -3.78 5.96 10.64
CA GLU A 9 -4.90 6.55 9.91
C GLU A 9 -4.61 6.50 8.41
N HIS A 10 -5.49 5.84 7.65
CA HIS A 10 -5.44 5.86 6.18
C HIS A 10 -6.06 7.17 5.68
N LYS A 11 -5.31 7.90 4.86
CA LYS A 11 -5.79 9.15 4.27
C LYS A 11 -6.57 8.88 2.98
N PRO A 12 -7.55 9.74 2.64
CA PRO A 12 -8.18 9.69 1.34
C PRO A 12 -7.11 9.73 0.23
N PRO A 13 -7.19 8.86 -0.78
CA PRO A 13 -6.28 8.92 -1.93
C PRO A 13 -6.52 10.21 -2.73
N GLU A 14 -5.56 10.58 -3.58
CA GLU A 14 -5.73 11.72 -4.48
C GLU A 14 -6.81 11.45 -5.53
N TYR A 15 -6.90 10.19 -5.98
CA TYR A 15 -7.93 9.72 -6.89
C TYR A 15 -8.76 8.60 -6.24
N GLU A 16 -10.09 8.73 -6.22
CA GLU A 16 -10.98 7.69 -5.66
C GLU A 16 -11.08 6.43 -6.53
N THR A 17 -10.62 6.52 -7.78
CA THR A 17 -10.67 5.44 -8.76
C THR A 17 -9.30 5.23 -9.38
N GLY A 18 -8.95 4.00 -9.66
CA GLY A 18 -7.77 3.65 -10.44
C GLY A 18 -7.78 2.16 -10.79
N ASP A 19 -6.78 1.73 -11.55
CA ASP A 19 -6.63 0.33 -11.97
C ASP A 19 -5.41 -0.33 -11.32
N TYR A 20 -5.08 0.10 -10.09
CA TYR A 20 -4.05 -0.50 -9.26
C TYR A 20 -4.68 -1.44 -8.25
N TRP A 21 -4.10 -2.64 -8.13
CA TRP A 21 -4.74 -3.77 -7.46
C TRP A 21 -3.95 -4.31 -6.27
N PHE A 22 -2.68 -3.91 -6.13
CA PHE A 22 -1.81 -4.30 -5.03
C PHE A 22 -1.73 -5.83 -4.87
N ASP A 23 -1.95 -6.58 -5.96
CA ASP A 23 -2.06 -8.04 -5.98
C ASP A 23 -0.76 -8.75 -6.39
N GLY A 24 0.30 -7.97 -6.60
CA GLY A 24 1.65 -8.42 -6.86
C GLY A 24 2.42 -8.86 -5.63
N LYS A 25 3.74 -8.99 -5.80
CA LYS A 25 4.65 -9.26 -4.68
C LYS A 25 4.62 -8.09 -3.70
N PHE A 26 4.39 -8.38 -2.43
CA PHE A 26 4.45 -7.38 -1.39
C PHE A 26 5.88 -7.21 -0.86
N LEU A 27 6.44 -6.02 -1.06
CA LEU A 27 7.76 -5.61 -0.59
C LEU A 27 7.63 -4.59 0.52
N VAL A 28 8.55 -4.63 1.48
CA VAL A 28 8.59 -3.71 2.61
C VAL A 28 10.01 -3.21 2.78
N SER A 29 10.18 -1.89 2.89
CA SER A 29 11.50 -1.29 3.11
C SER A 29 12.12 -1.78 4.41
N GLN A 30 13.45 -1.71 4.50
CA GLN A 30 14.16 -2.09 5.72
C GLN A 30 13.75 -1.20 6.90
N GLY A 31 13.59 0.11 6.69
CA GLY A 31 13.16 1.03 7.74
C GLY A 31 11.82 0.64 8.33
N VAL A 32 10.83 0.29 7.48
CA VAL A 32 9.52 -0.19 7.96
C VAL A 32 9.65 -1.51 8.71
N GLN A 33 10.44 -2.46 8.23
CA GLN A 33 10.65 -3.74 8.93
C GLN A 33 11.33 -3.56 10.30
N ASP A 34 12.23 -2.58 10.43
CA ASP A 34 12.92 -2.29 11.69
C ASP A 34 12.01 -1.58 12.70
N ALA A 35 11.05 -0.78 12.22
CA ALA A 35 10.25 0.12 13.06
C ALA A 35 8.86 -0.42 13.41
N LEU A 36 8.27 -1.28 12.57
CA LEU A 36 6.91 -1.80 12.74
C LEU A 36 6.93 -3.29 13.04
N SER A 37 5.95 -3.73 13.83
CA SER A 37 5.70 -5.15 14.01
C SER A 37 5.14 -5.80 12.73
N GLY A 38 5.35 -7.11 12.57
CA GLY A 38 4.74 -7.87 11.47
C GLY A 38 3.20 -7.82 11.49
N ALA A 39 2.59 -7.64 12.66
CA ALA A 39 1.14 -7.45 12.77
C ALA A 39 0.69 -6.11 12.19
N GLU A 40 1.38 -5.01 12.51
CA GLU A 40 1.09 -3.69 11.93
C GLU A 40 1.18 -3.72 10.41
N ILE A 41 2.28 -4.26 9.88
CA ILE A 41 2.50 -4.39 8.43
C ILE A 41 1.38 -5.22 7.79
N PHE A 42 1.00 -6.34 8.41
CA PHE A 42 -0.08 -7.19 7.92
C PHE A 42 -1.43 -6.46 7.88
N PHE A 43 -1.78 -5.71 8.92
CA PHE A 43 -3.05 -4.98 8.95
C PHE A 43 -3.10 -3.84 7.93
N ILE A 44 -1.98 -3.16 7.69
CA ILE A 44 -1.86 -2.16 6.61
C ILE A 44 -2.10 -2.80 5.25
N TYR A 45 -1.46 -3.95 4.99
CA TYR A 45 -1.67 -4.71 3.76
C TYR A 45 -3.13 -5.16 3.61
N ALA A 46 -3.69 -5.80 4.63
CA ALA A 46 -5.07 -6.31 4.60
C ALA A 46 -6.10 -5.19 4.38
N HIS A 47 -5.88 -4.01 4.97
CA HIS A 47 -6.73 -2.84 4.76
C HIS A 47 -6.77 -2.43 3.29
N ILE A 48 -5.61 -2.32 2.63
CA ILE A 48 -5.55 -1.96 1.21
C ILE A 48 -6.18 -3.04 0.32
N ILE A 49 -5.93 -4.32 0.58
CA ILE A 49 -6.56 -5.39 -0.22
C ILE A 49 -8.09 -5.35 -0.12
N ASN A 50 -8.64 -5.10 1.08
CA ASN A 50 -10.08 -4.93 1.24
C ASN A 50 -10.61 -3.71 0.48
N LEU A 51 -9.89 -2.59 0.52
CA LEU A 51 -10.25 -1.37 -0.18
C LEU A 51 -10.25 -1.57 -1.71
N VAL A 52 -9.19 -2.17 -2.26
CA VAL A 52 -9.11 -2.53 -3.69
C VAL A 52 -10.32 -3.35 -4.13
N GLN A 53 -10.72 -4.35 -3.35
CA GLN A 53 -11.86 -5.21 -3.67
C GLN A 53 -13.19 -4.45 -3.65
N GLN A 54 -13.36 -3.51 -2.73
CA GLN A 54 -14.57 -2.69 -2.62
C GLN A 54 -14.70 -1.70 -3.79
N HIS A 55 -13.59 -1.13 -4.24
CA HIS A 55 -13.56 -0.09 -5.27
C HIS A 55 -13.27 -0.62 -6.68
N GLN A 56 -12.97 -1.93 -6.81
CA GLN A 56 -12.56 -2.58 -8.06
C GLN A 56 -11.30 -1.96 -8.68
N GLY A 57 -10.31 -1.71 -7.82
CA GLY A 57 -9.12 -0.94 -8.15
C GLY A 57 -9.14 0.43 -7.48
N ILE A 58 -7.96 0.95 -7.17
CA ILE A 58 -7.77 2.26 -6.49
C ILE A 58 -6.57 2.99 -7.10
N ASP A 59 -6.24 4.14 -6.53
CA ASP A 59 -5.03 4.91 -6.85
C ASP A 59 -3.74 4.15 -6.50
N TYR A 60 -2.67 4.43 -7.24
CA TYR A 60 -1.39 3.74 -7.10
C TYR A 60 -0.69 4.01 -5.77
N VAL A 61 -1.02 5.13 -5.11
CA VAL A 61 -0.43 5.56 -3.83
C VAL A 61 -1.47 5.61 -2.73
N GLN A 62 -1.15 4.92 -1.63
CA GLN A 62 -1.95 4.93 -0.41
C GLN A 62 -1.11 5.48 0.74
N VAL A 63 -1.67 6.44 1.47
CA VAL A 63 -0.94 7.19 2.50
C VAL A 63 -1.47 6.86 3.88
N PHE A 64 -0.57 6.53 4.80
CA PHE A 64 -0.90 6.29 6.20
C PHE A 64 -0.12 7.23 7.11
N GLU A 65 -0.78 7.75 8.14
CA GLU A 65 -0.16 8.57 9.18
C GLU A 65 -0.35 7.94 10.56
N GLN A 66 0.73 7.89 11.35
CA GLN A 66 0.71 7.39 12.72
C GLN A 66 0.56 8.57 13.69
N LYS A 67 -0.48 8.56 14.51
CA LYS A 67 -0.88 9.69 15.36
C LYS A 67 0.09 10.08 16.47
N GLU A 68 0.80 9.12 17.04
CA GLU A 68 1.68 9.29 18.21
C GLU A 68 3.15 9.48 17.84
N LYS A 69 3.66 8.68 16.90
CA LYS A 69 5.05 8.64 16.46
C LYS A 69 5.35 9.61 15.33
N GLY A 70 4.31 10.17 14.69
CA GLY A 70 4.46 11.09 13.56
C GLY A 70 4.98 10.43 12.29
N TYR A 71 4.92 9.09 12.22
CA TYR A 71 5.33 8.36 11.03
C TYR A 71 4.36 8.59 9.89
N LYS A 72 4.90 8.67 8.68
CA LYS A 72 4.14 8.71 7.45
C LYS A 72 4.64 7.59 6.55
N LEU A 73 3.72 6.73 6.09
CA LEU A 73 4.00 5.63 5.19
C LEU A 73 3.37 5.90 3.82
N PHE A 74 4.07 5.45 2.79
CA PHE A 74 3.52 5.25 1.47
C PHE A 74 3.42 3.77 1.20
N PHE A 75 2.28 3.36 0.63
CA PHE A 75 2.09 2.04 0.06
C PHE A 75 1.78 2.23 -1.43
N LEU A 76 2.70 1.77 -2.27
CA LEU A 76 2.71 2.05 -3.70
C LEU A 76 2.54 0.77 -4.51
N ASP A 77 1.69 0.78 -5.53
CA ASP A 77 1.64 -0.23 -6.58
C ASP A 77 2.32 0.29 -7.85
N GLN A 78 2.99 -0.59 -8.59
CA GLN A 78 3.88 -0.17 -9.69
C GLN A 78 3.23 -0.19 -11.06
N VAL A 79 2.22 -1.03 -11.24
CA VAL A 79 1.66 -1.33 -12.55
C VAL A 79 0.15 -1.36 -12.47
N THR A 80 -0.51 -0.86 -13.51
CA THR A 80 -1.95 -1.06 -13.65
C THR A 80 -2.22 -2.49 -14.09
N ARG A 81 -3.38 -3.02 -13.73
CA ARG A 81 -3.82 -4.33 -14.19
C ARG A 81 -3.95 -4.38 -15.72
N GLU A 82 -4.42 -3.31 -16.36
CA GLU A 82 -4.49 -3.19 -17.82
C GLU A 82 -3.10 -3.36 -18.45
N SER A 83 -2.08 -2.66 -17.94
CA SER A 83 -0.71 -2.71 -18.49
C SER A 83 -0.11 -4.13 -18.41
N LEU A 84 -0.43 -4.89 -17.37
CA LEU A 84 -0.07 -6.30 -17.23
C LEU A 84 -0.83 -7.19 -18.22
N GLN A 85 -2.14 -6.96 -18.40
CA GLN A 85 -2.99 -7.78 -19.26
C GLN A 85 -2.63 -7.63 -20.75
N ILE A 86 -2.25 -6.43 -21.18
CA ILE A 86 -1.84 -6.17 -22.57
C ILE A 86 -0.35 -6.47 -22.82
N GLY A 87 0.41 -6.80 -21.78
CA GLY A 87 1.83 -7.12 -21.87
C GLY A 87 2.75 -5.91 -22.08
N GLU A 88 2.29 -4.70 -21.74
CA GLU A 88 3.13 -3.49 -21.75
C GLU A 88 4.17 -3.54 -20.62
N GLN A 89 3.77 -4.10 -19.47
CA GLN A 89 4.65 -4.33 -18.33
C GLN A 89 4.90 -5.83 -18.14
N PRO A 90 6.16 -6.23 -17.84
CA PRO A 90 6.47 -7.62 -17.57
C PRO A 90 5.88 -8.06 -16.21
N PRO A 91 5.50 -9.35 -16.04
CA PRO A 91 4.93 -9.85 -14.78
C PRO A 91 5.82 -9.63 -13.55
N GLU A 92 7.13 -9.54 -13.73
CA GLU A 92 8.10 -9.26 -12.68
C GLU A 92 7.93 -7.87 -12.06
N HIS A 93 7.30 -6.94 -12.78
CA HIS A 93 6.95 -5.60 -12.28
C HIS A 93 5.65 -5.60 -11.47
N ASN A 94 4.93 -6.72 -11.38
CA ASN A 94 3.77 -6.82 -10.49
C ASN A 94 4.23 -6.95 -9.03
N TYR A 95 4.51 -5.82 -8.41
CA TYR A 95 4.85 -5.70 -7.00
C TYR A 95 4.35 -4.38 -6.42
N CYS A 96 4.10 -4.39 -5.12
CA CYS A 96 3.73 -3.23 -4.35
C CYS A 96 4.70 -3.07 -3.16
N THR A 97 4.97 -1.83 -2.76
CA THR A 97 6.01 -1.50 -1.78
C THR A 97 5.46 -0.63 -0.65
N LEU A 98 5.63 -1.08 0.60
CA LEU A 98 5.40 -0.27 1.79
C LEU A 98 6.73 0.32 2.29
N LEU A 99 6.78 1.64 2.43
CA LEU A 99 7.97 2.37 2.86
C LEU A 99 7.59 3.63 3.66
N PHE A 100 8.54 4.18 4.41
CA PHE A 100 8.37 5.50 5.00
C PHE A 100 8.41 6.58 3.92
N ALA A 101 7.65 7.67 4.15
CA ALA A 101 7.59 8.80 3.22
C ALA A 101 8.95 9.52 3.07
N GLU A 102 9.85 9.39 4.05
CA GLU A 102 11.21 9.93 3.99
C GLU A 102 12.19 9.03 3.21
N GLU A 103 11.80 7.79 2.89
CA GLU A 103 12.58 6.86 2.07
C GLU A 103 12.26 6.97 0.56
N TYR A 104 11.25 7.77 0.20
CA TYR A 104 10.79 8.01 -1.17
C TYR A 104 11.42 9.26 -1.78
#